data_AF-A0A3N5V0F7-F1
#
_entry.id   AF-A0A3N5V0F7-F1
#
_cell.length_a   1.000
_cell.length_b   1.000
_cell.length_c   1.000
_cell.angle_alpha   90.00
_cell.angle_beta   90.00
_cell.angle_gamma   90.00
#
_symmetry.space_group_name_H-M   'P 1'
#
loop_
_entity.id
_entity.type
_entity.pdbx_description
1 polymer ?
#
loop_
_entity_poly.entity_id
_entity_poly.type
_entity_poly.pdbx_seq_one_letter_code
_entity_poly.pdbx_strand_id
1 'polypeptide(L)'
;GKKLFTSIITIYSRFDGGFGGENAPKKEVVFPDREPDFVVSASPSSDQPLIYRLSGDIFDLHVDSEFAKMAGFKMPIMHGLCTHGFACRALIQSLVPGESEKVRRLVCRFTKPLYPGTPIKTLIWKTGEGKAAWRVVNAETGAVTIDNGIFEYGDIQEEKIRFDGRVAIITGAGAGLGRTYALELAKRGAKIVVNDLGGARDGAGSGSTSAADKVVDEIKTLGGEAVASYESVSTPEGGGNIVKKAIDVFGTVDILINNAGILRDKSFIKMEPESWNAVLDVHLNGAYNVSRPAFAVMKEKGYGRIIMTTSAAGLYGNFGQTNYSAAKMGLVGLMNALKLEGEKYNIKINTVAPVAASRLTEDVMPPDFLDKVKPEFVAPMVLFLCSEKCPVSGNIYNAGMGCFNRAAVVTGSGAALGGQDKPETLEGIIANLEKISSLKGGKEYAQLNDQIGDVLGALSKPLDKGVPAVGKQQSTVSVAGIFDAMPGAFVKSASAGVDVVFQYIISGSGGGDWHCIVKDETCSVKTGKHEKPTCTLKMPDSDFLLLMSGKLPAMQAYTSGKLKIEGDIMKSQLIEKLFKR
;
A
#
# COMPACT_ATOMS: atom_id res chain seq x y z
N GLY A 1 37.29 -6.02 11.08
CA GLY A 1 37.44 -5.02 10.00
C GLY A 1 36.32 -3.99 10.08
N LYS A 2 36.55 -2.76 9.59
CA LYS A 2 35.53 -1.69 9.53
C LYS A 2 34.54 -1.98 8.39
N LYS A 3 33.24 -1.94 8.68
CA LYS A 3 32.18 -2.10 7.68
C LYS A 3 32.17 -0.87 6.75
N LEU A 4 32.37 -1.08 5.45
CA LEU A 4 32.45 0.02 4.46
C LEU A 4 31.11 0.29 3.76
N PHE A 5 30.32 -0.74 3.46
CA PHE A 5 28.96 -0.59 2.95
C PHE A 5 28.11 -1.85 3.25
N THR A 6 26.80 -1.74 3.05
CA THR A 6 25.86 -2.85 3.07
C THR A 6 25.23 -2.95 1.70
N SER A 7 25.34 -4.10 1.03
CA SER A 7 24.60 -4.38 -0.21
C SER A 7 23.38 -5.21 0.14
N ILE A 8 22.19 -4.76 -0.27
CA ILE A 8 20.94 -5.50 -0.16
C ILE A 8 20.47 -5.74 -1.58
N ILE A 9 20.36 -7.01 -1.97
CA ILE A 9 19.81 -7.40 -3.26
C ILE A 9 18.40 -7.97 -3.05
N THR A 10 17.46 -7.49 -3.86
CA THR A 10 16.10 -8.06 -3.92
C THR A 10 15.82 -8.32 -5.38
N ILE A 11 15.63 -9.59 -5.73
CA ILE A 11 15.35 -10.02 -7.10
C ILE A 11 13.86 -10.35 -7.16
N TYR A 12 13.15 -9.66 -8.06
CA TYR A 12 11.74 -9.90 -8.32
C TYR A 12 11.57 -10.26 -9.79
N SER A 13 11.50 -11.55 -10.09
CA SER A 13 11.38 -12.06 -11.46
C SER A 13 9.90 -12.20 -11.83
N ARG A 14 9.34 -11.15 -12.44
CA ARG A 14 7.97 -11.17 -12.97
C ARG A 14 8.02 -11.57 -14.44
N PHE A 15 7.34 -12.66 -14.82
CA PHE A 15 7.25 -13.22 -16.19
C PHE A 15 8.51 -13.91 -16.76
N ASP A 16 9.51 -14.22 -15.95
CA ASP A 16 10.67 -15.00 -16.40
C ASP A 16 10.41 -16.51 -16.23
N GLY A 17 10.72 -17.34 -17.24
CA GLY A 17 10.70 -18.81 -17.13
C GLY A 17 9.51 -19.59 -17.74
N GLY A 18 8.98 -19.21 -18.90
CA GLY A 18 8.08 -20.12 -19.67
C GLY A 18 6.64 -20.27 -19.13
N PHE A 19 6.17 -19.34 -18.30
CA PHE A 19 4.84 -19.37 -17.65
C PHE A 19 3.71 -18.67 -18.44
N GLY A 20 3.74 -18.72 -19.78
CA GLY A 20 2.57 -18.37 -20.63
C GLY A 20 2.11 -16.91 -20.63
N GLY A 21 2.91 -15.96 -20.15
CA GLY A 21 2.65 -14.52 -20.28
C GLY A 21 3.09 -13.97 -21.64
N GLU A 22 2.49 -12.86 -22.08
CA GLU A 22 2.97 -12.15 -23.27
C GLU A 22 4.40 -11.63 -23.05
N ASN A 23 5.25 -11.75 -24.07
CA ASN A 23 6.59 -11.18 -24.02
C ASN A 23 6.50 -9.66 -23.83
N ALA A 24 7.34 -9.11 -22.95
CA ALA A 24 7.44 -7.66 -22.81
C ALA A 24 7.77 -7.03 -24.19
N PRO A 25 7.17 -5.87 -24.54
CA PRO A 25 7.49 -5.18 -25.78
C PRO A 25 8.99 -4.94 -25.89
N LYS A 26 9.58 -5.24 -27.06
CA LYS A 26 10.99 -4.92 -27.32
C LYS A 26 11.14 -3.40 -27.26
N LYS A 27 11.88 -2.91 -26.26
CA LYS A 27 12.34 -1.52 -26.23
C LYS A 27 13.64 -1.43 -27.03
N GLU A 28 13.55 -0.91 -28.24
CA GLU A 28 14.74 -0.54 -29.02
C GLU A 28 15.20 0.85 -28.58
N VAL A 29 16.51 0.99 -28.38
CA VAL A 29 17.13 2.29 -28.10
C VAL A 29 17.50 2.91 -29.45
N VAL A 30 16.95 4.09 -29.72
CA VAL A 30 17.33 4.85 -30.92
C VAL A 30 18.65 5.55 -30.64
N PHE A 31 19.69 5.14 -31.37
CA PHE A 31 20.98 5.81 -31.34
C PHE A 31 20.97 7.02 -32.27
N PRO A 32 21.59 8.16 -31.87
CA PRO A 32 21.73 9.30 -32.77
C PRO A 32 22.47 8.93 -34.06
N ASP A 33 21.97 9.43 -35.20
CA ASP A 33 22.61 9.29 -36.51
C ASP A 33 23.75 10.30 -36.69
N ARG A 34 24.78 10.14 -35.85
CA ARG A 34 26.01 10.95 -35.82
C ARG A 34 27.11 10.19 -35.09
N GLU A 35 28.34 10.69 -35.18
CA GLU A 35 29.47 10.14 -34.42
C GLU A 35 29.23 10.19 -32.89
N PRO A 36 29.77 9.21 -32.13
CA PRO A 36 29.72 9.22 -30.67
C PRO A 36 30.40 10.46 -30.09
N ASP A 37 29.84 10.99 -29.00
CA ASP A 37 30.49 12.07 -28.24
C ASP A 37 31.77 11.58 -27.54
N PHE A 38 31.80 10.30 -27.16
CA PHE A 38 32.98 9.67 -26.61
C PHE A 38 33.18 8.26 -27.17
N VAL A 39 34.45 7.94 -27.42
CA VAL A 39 34.91 6.60 -27.77
C VAL A 39 36.00 6.23 -26.78
N VAL A 40 35.72 5.26 -25.91
CA VAL A 40 36.65 4.82 -24.87
C VAL A 40 37.14 3.42 -25.20
N SER A 41 38.43 3.32 -25.52
CA SER A 41 39.10 2.05 -25.80
C SER A 41 39.50 1.36 -24.51
N ALA A 42 39.35 0.04 -24.45
CA ALA A 42 39.89 -0.79 -23.40
C ALA A 42 40.43 -2.10 -23.99
N SER A 43 41.49 -2.62 -23.38
CA SER A 43 42.07 -3.92 -23.74
C SER A 43 42.00 -4.83 -22.51
N PRO A 44 40.87 -5.54 -22.30
CA PRO A 44 40.78 -6.52 -21.23
C PRO A 44 41.89 -7.56 -21.37
N SER A 45 42.47 -8.00 -20.25
CA SER A 45 43.48 -9.07 -20.27
C SER A 45 42.89 -10.41 -20.77
N SER A 46 43.74 -11.29 -21.30
CA SER A 46 43.37 -12.70 -21.53
C SER A 46 42.97 -13.41 -20.23
N ASP A 47 43.55 -12.99 -19.10
CA ASP A 47 43.27 -13.57 -17.77
C ASP A 47 42.11 -12.88 -17.06
N GLN A 48 41.46 -11.92 -17.72
CA GLN A 48 40.37 -11.16 -17.14
C GLN A 48 39.21 -12.02 -16.58
N PRO A 49 38.82 -13.16 -17.19
CA PRO A 49 37.84 -14.06 -16.59
C PRO A 49 38.28 -14.63 -15.24
N LEU A 50 39.57 -14.96 -15.08
CA LEU A 50 40.12 -15.48 -13.81
C LEU A 50 40.02 -14.42 -12.71
N ILE A 51 40.32 -13.17 -13.04
CA ILE A 51 40.17 -12.04 -12.11
C ILE A 51 38.69 -11.85 -11.74
N TYR A 52 37.78 -11.97 -12.71
CA TYR A 52 36.34 -11.80 -12.46
C TYR A 52 35.78 -12.88 -11.52
N ARG A 53 36.34 -14.10 -11.49
CA ARG A 53 35.93 -15.14 -10.52
C ARG A 53 36.09 -14.71 -9.06
N LEU A 54 36.99 -13.76 -8.76
CA LEU A 54 37.13 -13.18 -7.42
C LEU A 54 35.88 -12.42 -6.95
N SER A 55 34.95 -12.09 -7.85
CA SER A 55 33.63 -11.53 -7.51
C SER A 55 32.63 -12.56 -6.97
N GLY A 56 32.99 -13.85 -6.99
CA GLY A 56 32.17 -14.97 -6.51
C GLY A 56 31.47 -15.76 -7.63
N ASP A 57 31.53 -15.30 -8.88
CA ASP A 57 31.04 -16.07 -10.03
C ASP A 57 32.09 -17.10 -10.47
N ILE A 58 31.84 -18.37 -10.14
CA ILE A 58 32.74 -19.48 -10.43
C ILE A 58 32.27 -20.32 -11.62
N PHE A 59 31.47 -19.77 -12.54
CA PHE A 59 30.96 -20.54 -13.67
C PHE A 59 32.08 -20.92 -14.66
N ASP A 60 32.16 -22.21 -15.00
CA ASP A 60 33.34 -22.77 -15.69
C ASP A 60 33.41 -22.44 -17.18
N LEU A 61 32.31 -22.00 -17.79
CA LEU A 61 32.25 -21.53 -19.19
C LEU A 61 33.32 -20.48 -19.54
N HIS A 62 33.77 -19.72 -18.54
CA HIS A 62 34.67 -18.59 -18.73
C HIS A 62 36.15 -18.94 -18.56
N VAL A 63 36.48 -20.15 -18.12
CA VAL A 63 37.88 -20.56 -17.84
C VAL A 63 38.21 -21.97 -18.30
N ASP A 64 37.26 -22.91 -18.29
CA ASP A 64 37.47 -24.29 -18.69
C ASP A 64 37.21 -24.45 -20.19
N SER A 65 38.24 -24.90 -20.92
CA SER A 65 38.18 -25.03 -22.37
C SER A 65 37.28 -26.18 -22.83
N GLU A 66 37.20 -27.27 -22.07
CA GLU A 66 36.36 -28.41 -22.42
C GLU A 66 34.89 -28.09 -22.15
N PHE A 67 34.60 -27.42 -21.02
CA PHE A 67 33.25 -26.94 -20.73
C PHE A 67 32.76 -25.92 -21.77
N ALA A 68 33.62 -24.99 -22.19
CA ALA A 68 33.27 -24.00 -23.21
C ALA A 68 32.95 -24.65 -24.58
N LYS A 69 33.72 -25.67 -24.98
CA LYS A 69 33.44 -26.47 -26.19
C LYS A 69 32.12 -27.20 -26.09
N MET A 70 31.85 -27.83 -24.94
CA MET A 70 30.57 -28.50 -24.68
C MET A 70 29.38 -27.54 -24.75
N ALA A 71 29.57 -26.29 -24.33
CA ALA A 71 28.59 -25.21 -24.45
C ALA A 71 28.50 -24.56 -25.86
N GLY A 72 29.23 -25.09 -26.84
CA GLY A 72 29.17 -24.65 -28.24
C GLY A 72 30.12 -23.50 -28.61
N PHE A 73 31.07 -23.14 -27.75
CA PHE A 73 32.07 -22.11 -28.03
C PHE A 73 33.42 -22.72 -28.40
N LYS A 74 34.20 -22.04 -29.26
CA LYS A 74 35.53 -22.54 -29.67
C LYS A 74 36.54 -22.63 -28.52
N MET A 75 36.39 -21.77 -27.52
CA MET A 75 37.25 -21.62 -26.35
C MET A 75 36.48 -20.82 -25.27
N PRO A 76 36.99 -20.69 -24.04
CA PRO A 76 36.34 -19.90 -23.01
C PRO A 76 36.06 -18.47 -23.47
N ILE A 77 34.85 -17.98 -23.17
CA ILE A 77 34.42 -16.62 -23.53
C ILE A 77 34.54 -15.68 -22.34
N MET A 78 34.79 -14.40 -22.61
CA MET A 78 34.74 -13.34 -21.62
C MET A 78 33.33 -13.26 -21.01
N HIS A 79 33.27 -13.12 -19.69
CA HIS A 79 32.00 -12.94 -18.98
C HIS A 79 31.32 -11.64 -19.42
N GLY A 80 30.04 -11.67 -19.79
CA GLY A 80 29.31 -10.48 -20.25
C GLY A 80 29.36 -9.33 -19.23
N LEU A 81 29.10 -9.64 -17.95
CA LEU A 81 29.26 -8.67 -16.85
C LEU A 81 30.68 -8.10 -16.70
N CYS A 82 31.72 -8.80 -17.15
CA CYS A 82 33.06 -8.24 -17.17
C CYS A 82 33.18 -7.14 -18.24
N THR A 83 32.73 -7.41 -19.47
CA THR A 83 32.64 -6.40 -20.54
C THR A 83 31.76 -5.22 -20.11
N HIS A 84 30.65 -5.49 -19.42
CA HIS A 84 29.78 -4.46 -18.83
C HIS A 84 30.53 -3.60 -17.81
N GLY A 85 31.38 -4.20 -16.96
CA GLY A 85 32.21 -3.46 -16.00
C GLY A 85 33.17 -2.47 -16.66
N PHE A 86 33.77 -2.82 -17.82
CA PHE A 86 34.56 -1.87 -18.61
C PHE A 86 33.71 -0.73 -19.16
N ALA A 87 32.50 -1.03 -19.65
CA ALA A 87 31.57 -0.01 -20.11
C ALA A 87 31.12 0.93 -18.98
N CYS A 88 30.82 0.39 -17.78
CA CYS A 88 30.50 1.19 -16.59
C CYS A 88 31.59 2.21 -16.30
N ARG A 89 32.86 1.77 -16.30
CA ARG A 89 34.01 2.64 -16.04
C ARG A 89 34.15 3.72 -17.11
N ALA A 90 33.99 3.34 -18.38
CA ALA A 90 34.01 4.29 -19.50
C ALA A 90 32.90 5.36 -19.35
N LEU A 91 31.67 4.94 -19.06
CA LEU A 91 30.53 5.84 -18.87
C LEU A 91 30.73 6.81 -17.71
N ILE A 92 31.17 6.31 -16.55
CA ILE A 92 31.46 7.14 -15.38
C ILE A 92 32.57 8.14 -15.71
N GLN A 93 33.68 7.67 -16.29
CA GLN A 93 34.80 8.54 -16.65
C GLN A 93 34.41 9.62 -17.67
N SER A 94 33.54 9.31 -18.62
CA SER A 94 33.12 10.26 -19.67
C SER A 94 32.01 11.21 -19.24
N LEU A 95 31.08 10.79 -18.38
CA LEU A 95 29.84 11.53 -18.12
C LEU A 95 29.72 12.08 -16.69
N VAL A 96 30.35 11.44 -15.70
CA VAL A 96 30.34 11.83 -14.28
C VAL A 96 31.71 11.54 -13.62
N PRO A 97 32.81 12.14 -14.11
CA PRO A 97 34.17 11.77 -13.71
C PRO A 97 34.39 11.96 -12.21
N GLY A 98 34.60 10.86 -11.49
CA GLY A 98 34.82 10.87 -10.05
C GLY A 98 33.55 10.92 -9.19
N GLU A 99 32.36 11.02 -9.79
CA GLU A 99 31.07 11.18 -9.09
C GLU A 99 30.15 9.97 -9.34
N SER A 100 30.58 8.79 -8.89
CA SER A 100 29.84 7.53 -9.12
C SER A 100 28.44 7.51 -8.49
N GLU A 101 28.20 8.31 -7.46
CA GLU A 101 26.91 8.52 -6.80
C GLU A 101 25.88 9.22 -7.70
N LYS A 102 26.33 9.89 -8.76
CA LYS A 102 25.46 10.48 -9.78
C LYS A 102 24.99 9.46 -10.82
N VAL A 103 25.41 8.20 -10.76
CA VAL A 103 24.88 7.16 -11.65
C VAL A 103 23.50 6.74 -11.19
N ARG A 104 22.49 6.96 -12.03
CA ARG A 104 21.07 6.74 -11.70
C ARG A 104 20.54 5.45 -12.30
N ARG A 105 20.91 5.15 -13.55
CA ARG A 105 20.43 3.97 -14.26
C ARG A 105 21.44 3.51 -15.32
N LEU A 106 21.62 2.20 -15.42
CA LEU A 106 22.40 1.58 -16.48
C LEU A 106 21.61 0.39 -17.05
N VAL A 107 21.10 0.55 -18.27
CA VAL A 107 20.38 -0.48 -19.02
C VAL A 107 21.26 -0.94 -20.15
N CYS A 108 21.27 -2.23 -20.47
CA CYS A 108 21.90 -2.74 -21.68
C CYS A 108 21.33 -4.12 -22.07
N ARG A 109 21.76 -4.60 -23.24
CA ARG A 109 21.54 -5.96 -23.72
C ARG A 109 22.87 -6.56 -24.20
N PHE A 110 23.22 -7.73 -23.70
CA PHE A 110 24.31 -8.53 -24.27
C PHE A 110 23.86 -9.15 -25.60
N THR A 111 24.61 -8.91 -26.67
CA THR A 111 24.24 -9.35 -28.03
C THR A 111 25.19 -10.39 -28.60
N LYS A 112 26.48 -10.32 -28.28
CA LYS A 112 27.50 -11.26 -28.77
C LYS A 112 28.56 -11.55 -27.71
N PRO A 113 29.10 -12.78 -27.64
CA PRO A 113 30.22 -13.08 -26.78
C PRO A 113 31.50 -12.39 -27.26
N LEU A 114 32.44 -12.18 -26.34
CA LEU A 114 33.80 -11.74 -26.61
C LEU A 114 34.76 -12.84 -26.17
N TYR A 115 35.91 -12.96 -26.83
CA TYR A 115 36.98 -13.81 -26.33
C TYR A 115 37.90 -13.02 -25.38
N PRO A 116 38.45 -13.66 -24.34
CA PRO A 116 39.41 -13.00 -23.45
C PRO A 116 40.59 -12.40 -24.23
N GLY A 117 41.08 -11.23 -23.81
CA GLY A 117 42.14 -10.51 -24.52
C GLY A 117 41.67 -9.65 -25.71
N THR A 118 40.43 -9.82 -26.19
CA THR A 118 39.92 -9.03 -27.33
C THR A 118 39.74 -7.56 -26.95
N PRO A 119 40.37 -6.61 -27.66
CA PRO A 119 40.17 -5.18 -27.41
C PRO A 119 38.75 -4.73 -27.74
N ILE A 120 38.24 -3.77 -26.97
CA ILE A 120 36.88 -3.24 -27.09
C ILE A 120 36.86 -1.72 -27.14
N LYS A 121 35.79 -1.16 -27.73
CA LYS A 121 35.47 0.28 -27.66
C LYS A 121 34.07 0.46 -27.08
N THR A 122 33.96 1.32 -26.08
CA THR A 122 32.66 1.82 -25.59
C THR A 122 32.34 3.10 -26.33
N LEU A 123 31.24 3.10 -27.09
CA LEU A 123 30.75 4.24 -27.85
C LEU A 123 29.61 4.89 -27.07
N ILE A 124 29.66 6.21 -26.85
CA ILE A 124 28.75 6.94 -25.97
C ILE A 124 28.20 8.16 -26.70
N TRP A 125 26.88 8.31 -26.72
CA TRP A 125 26.17 9.47 -27.26
C TRP A 125 25.33 10.11 -26.16
N LYS A 126 25.53 11.39 -25.87
CA LYS A 126 24.61 12.19 -25.07
C LYS A 126 23.31 12.37 -25.84
N THR A 127 22.20 12.02 -25.19
CA THR A 127 20.85 12.08 -25.78
C THR A 127 19.94 13.11 -25.10
N GLY A 128 20.40 13.69 -23.99
CA GLY A 128 19.73 14.77 -23.27
C GLY A 128 20.47 15.12 -21.98
N GLU A 129 19.93 16.07 -21.23
CA GLU A 129 20.46 16.40 -19.90
C GLU A 129 20.36 15.18 -18.98
N GLY A 130 21.50 14.73 -18.44
CA GLY A 130 21.57 13.55 -17.58
C GLY A 130 21.29 12.21 -18.28
N LYS A 131 21.34 12.13 -19.62
CA LYS A 131 21.06 10.89 -20.37
C LYS A 131 22.04 10.65 -21.52
N ALA A 132 22.45 9.40 -21.68
CA ALA A 132 23.26 8.94 -22.79
C ALA A 132 22.83 7.56 -23.31
N ALA A 133 22.92 7.35 -24.62
CA ALA A 133 22.89 6.05 -25.26
C ALA A 133 24.31 5.51 -25.40
N TRP A 134 24.51 4.20 -25.29
CA TRP A 134 25.85 3.62 -25.38
C TRP A 134 25.84 2.19 -25.91
N ARG A 135 26.97 1.75 -26.46
CA ARG A 135 27.20 0.36 -26.89
C ARG A 135 28.66 -0.02 -26.77
N VAL A 136 28.94 -1.31 -26.70
CA VAL A 136 30.32 -1.84 -26.76
C VAL A 136 30.49 -2.59 -28.06
N VAL A 137 31.61 -2.32 -28.75
CA VAL A 137 32.02 -3.04 -29.96
C VAL A 137 33.35 -3.74 -29.74
N ASN A 138 33.52 -4.88 -30.39
CA ASN A 138 34.83 -5.47 -30.62
C ASN A 138 35.65 -4.48 -31.47
N ALA A 139 36.82 -4.07 -30.98
CA ALA A 139 37.61 -3.01 -31.63
C ALA A 139 38.28 -3.47 -32.93
N GLU A 140 38.46 -4.78 -33.11
CA GLU A 140 39.10 -5.39 -34.28
C GLU A 140 38.08 -5.62 -35.41
N THR A 141 36.88 -6.09 -35.06
CA THR A 141 35.86 -6.50 -36.05
C THR A 141 34.71 -5.51 -36.22
N GLY A 142 34.58 -4.55 -35.30
CA GLY A 142 33.42 -3.62 -35.25
C GLY A 142 32.11 -4.27 -34.78
N ALA A 143 32.11 -5.57 -34.46
CA ALA A 143 30.90 -6.27 -34.04
C ALA A 143 30.39 -5.73 -32.70
N VAL A 144 29.10 -5.37 -32.63
CA VAL A 144 28.43 -4.96 -31.39
C VAL A 144 28.29 -6.15 -30.44
N THR A 145 28.73 -5.99 -29.19
CA THR A 145 28.75 -7.03 -28.15
C THR A 145 27.83 -6.71 -26.99
N ILE A 146 27.69 -5.41 -26.67
CA ILE A 146 26.66 -4.87 -25.79
C ILE A 146 25.93 -3.77 -26.56
N ASP A 147 24.61 -3.85 -26.59
CA ASP A 147 23.74 -2.93 -27.33
C ASP A 147 22.59 -2.42 -26.45
N ASN A 148 21.76 -1.54 -27.00
CA ASN A 148 20.63 -0.92 -26.31
C ASN A 148 21.02 -0.31 -24.95
N GLY A 149 22.21 0.27 -24.89
CA GLY A 149 22.71 0.90 -23.69
C GLY A 149 21.98 2.20 -23.40
N ILE A 150 21.41 2.34 -22.21
CA ILE A 150 20.92 3.62 -21.67
C ILE A 150 21.68 3.89 -20.37
N PHE A 151 22.22 5.08 -20.24
CA PHE A 151 22.84 5.59 -19.03
C PHE A 151 22.13 6.85 -18.59
N GLU A 152 21.53 6.84 -17.40
CA GLU A 152 20.95 8.02 -16.77
C GLU A 152 21.85 8.43 -15.60
N TYR A 153 22.17 9.72 -15.53
CA TYR A 153 23.14 10.28 -14.59
C TYR A 153 22.77 11.70 -14.17
N GLY A 154 23.38 12.17 -13.10
CA GLY A 154 23.10 13.48 -12.49
C GLY A 154 22.48 13.33 -11.11
N ASP A 155 22.04 14.44 -10.55
CA ASP A 155 21.48 14.46 -9.22
C ASP A 155 20.20 13.63 -9.12
N ILE A 156 19.90 13.16 -7.91
CA ILE A 156 18.61 12.59 -7.60
C ILE A 156 17.58 13.70 -7.73
N GLN A 157 16.88 13.77 -8.87
CA GLN A 157 15.70 14.62 -8.94
C GLN A 157 14.72 14.15 -7.87
N GLU A 158 14.61 14.92 -6.79
CA GLU A 158 13.57 14.74 -5.81
C GLU A 158 12.23 14.91 -6.52
N GLU A 159 11.40 13.88 -6.47
CA GLU A 159 10.02 13.99 -6.95
C GLU A 159 9.28 14.94 -6.00
N LYS A 160 9.25 16.23 -6.36
CA LYS A 160 8.61 17.26 -5.54
C LYS A 160 7.10 17.10 -5.64
N ILE A 161 6.44 16.89 -4.50
CA ILE A 161 4.98 16.94 -4.42
C ILE A 161 4.51 18.38 -4.63
N ARG A 162 3.68 18.58 -5.66
CA ARG A 162 3.08 19.84 -6.07
C ARG A 162 1.55 19.77 -5.99
N PHE A 163 0.91 20.93 -5.95
CA PHE A 163 -0.53 21.12 -5.88
C PHE A 163 -1.02 22.14 -6.92
N ASP A 164 -0.25 22.33 -7.99
CA ASP A 164 -0.58 23.26 -9.06
C ASP A 164 -1.99 22.93 -9.62
N GLY A 165 -2.86 23.93 -9.68
CA GLY A 165 -4.26 23.79 -10.13
C GLY A 165 -5.23 23.19 -9.10
N ARG A 166 -4.78 22.87 -7.87
CA ARG A 166 -5.65 22.39 -6.79
C ARG A 166 -6.17 23.54 -5.94
N VAL A 167 -7.43 23.47 -5.54
CA VAL A 167 -8.06 24.44 -4.61
C VAL A 167 -8.20 23.83 -3.22
N ALA A 168 -7.63 24.48 -2.22
CA ALA A 168 -7.65 24.02 -0.83
C ALA A 168 -8.41 24.98 0.09
N ILE A 169 -9.33 24.44 0.88
CA ILE A 169 -9.96 25.13 2.01
C ILE A 169 -9.28 24.66 3.29
N ILE A 170 -8.83 25.61 4.12
CA ILE A 170 -8.31 25.33 5.46
C ILE A 170 -9.12 26.14 6.46
N THR A 171 -9.81 25.45 7.37
CA THR A 171 -10.60 26.10 8.43
C THR A 171 -9.74 26.42 9.64
N GLY A 172 -9.94 27.57 10.28
CA GLY A 172 -9.08 28.07 11.36
C GLY A 172 -7.65 28.35 10.89
N ALA A 173 -7.50 28.96 9.71
CA ALA A 173 -6.23 29.18 9.04
C ALA A 173 -5.56 30.52 9.35
N GLY A 174 -6.14 31.34 10.24
CA GLY A 174 -5.58 32.65 10.60
C GLY A 174 -4.34 32.57 11.50
N ALA A 175 -4.08 31.42 12.12
CA ALA A 175 -2.92 31.21 12.98
C ALA A 175 -2.50 29.73 13.09
N GLY A 176 -1.36 29.48 13.77
CA GLY A 176 -0.91 28.15 14.17
C GLY A 176 -0.83 27.15 13.01
N LEU A 177 -1.28 25.92 13.27
CA LEU A 177 -1.28 24.81 12.30
C LEU A 177 -1.96 25.18 10.98
N GLY A 178 -3.16 25.76 11.05
CA GLY A 178 -3.94 26.13 9.86
C GLY A 178 -3.21 27.14 8.97
N ARG A 179 -2.60 28.17 9.56
CA ARG A 179 -1.77 29.14 8.83
C ARG A 179 -0.58 28.45 8.16
N THR A 180 0.14 27.59 8.87
CA THR A 180 1.29 26.86 8.31
C THR A 180 0.87 25.96 7.16
N TYR A 181 -0.26 25.25 7.25
CA TYR A 181 -0.79 24.45 6.13
C TYR A 181 -1.12 25.30 4.91
N ALA A 182 -1.77 26.45 5.12
CA ALA A 182 -2.12 27.39 4.05
C ALA A 182 -0.88 27.89 3.30
N LEU A 183 0.15 28.34 4.04
CA LEU A 183 1.40 28.83 3.46
C LEU A 183 2.16 27.72 2.71
N GLU A 184 2.28 26.52 3.29
CA GLU A 184 3.03 25.42 2.68
C GLU A 184 2.32 24.84 1.45
N LEU A 185 0.98 24.78 1.43
CA LEU A 185 0.23 24.41 0.23
C LEU A 185 0.36 25.48 -0.86
N ALA A 186 0.28 26.77 -0.51
CA ALA A 186 0.44 27.86 -1.46
C ALA A 186 1.83 27.88 -2.11
N LYS A 187 2.91 27.72 -1.33
CA LYS A 187 4.29 27.56 -1.84
C LYS A 187 4.43 26.41 -2.85
N ARG A 188 3.53 25.42 -2.76
CA ARG A 188 3.48 24.26 -3.64
C ARG A 188 2.44 24.36 -4.76
N GLY A 189 1.86 25.54 -4.98
CA GLY A 189 1.03 25.86 -6.14
C GLY A 189 -0.48 25.75 -5.94
N ALA A 190 -0.94 25.43 -4.73
CA ALA A 190 -2.39 25.39 -4.45
C ALA A 190 -2.98 26.80 -4.35
N LYS A 191 -4.22 26.96 -4.80
CA LYS A 191 -5.05 28.15 -4.54
C LYS A 191 -5.77 27.98 -3.22
N ILE A 192 -5.68 28.96 -2.32
CA ILE A 192 -6.07 28.79 -0.93
C ILE A 192 -7.31 29.61 -0.56
N VAL A 193 -8.28 28.97 0.08
CA VAL A 193 -9.30 29.66 0.89
C VAL A 193 -8.86 29.60 2.35
N VAL A 194 -8.48 30.76 2.88
CA VAL A 194 -8.10 30.94 4.28
C VAL A 194 -9.37 31.25 5.06
N ASN A 195 -9.97 30.24 5.69
CA ASN A 195 -11.11 30.46 6.57
C ASN A 195 -10.67 30.70 8.01
N ASP A 196 -11.09 31.81 8.60
CA ASP A 196 -10.94 32.07 10.04
C ASP A 196 -12.02 33.04 10.51
N LEU A 197 -12.75 32.68 11.56
CA LEU A 197 -13.76 33.56 12.18
C LEU A 197 -13.09 34.75 12.87
N GLY A 198 -11.85 34.62 13.33
CA GLY A 198 -11.11 35.64 14.07
C GLY A 198 -11.53 35.78 15.54
N GLY A 199 -12.11 34.73 16.13
CA GLY A 199 -12.43 34.65 17.56
C GLY A 199 -11.23 34.27 18.43
N ALA A 200 -11.40 34.40 19.75
CA ALA A 200 -10.43 33.93 20.75
C ALA A 200 -10.47 32.39 20.90
N ARG A 201 -9.46 31.82 21.58
CA ARG A 201 -9.28 30.36 21.75
C ARG A 201 -10.44 29.67 22.48
N ASP A 202 -11.10 30.40 23.38
CA ASP A 202 -12.29 29.94 24.11
C ASP A 202 -13.60 30.11 23.31
N GLY A 203 -13.49 30.60 22.07
CA GLY A 203 -14.62 30.92 21.21
C GLY A 203 -15.30 32.25 21.53
N ALA A 204 -14.71 33.11 22.38
CA ALA A 204 -15.22 34.44 22.64
C ALA A 204 -14.81 35.45 21.55
N GLY A 205 -15.53 36.58 21.47
CA GLY A 205 -15.28 37.65 20.50
C GLY A 205 -16.17 37.56 19.25
N SER A 206 -16.49 38.72 18.66
CA SER A 206 -17.39 38.85 17.50
C SER A 206 -16.74 38.56 16.14
N GLY A 207 -15.57 37.91 16.14
CA GLY A 207 -14.74 37.73 14.96
C GLY A 207 -13.97 38.99 14.55
N SER A 208 -12.77 38.81 14.03
CA SER A 208 -11.93 39.86 13.46
C SER A 208 -11.39 39.37 12.13
N THR A 209 -11.68 40.08 11.05
CA THR A 209 -11.23 39.72 9.69
C THR A 209 -9.69 39.70 9.57
N SER A 210 -9.00 40.45 10.43
CA SER A 210 -7.56 40.69 10.34
C SER A 210 -6.67 39.45 10.37
N ALA A 211 -7.11 38.34 10.97
CA ALA A 211 -6.28 37.13 11.04
C ALA A 211 -6.20 36.41 9.69
N ALA A 212 -7.35 36.19 9.04
CA ALA A 212 -7.39 35.58 7.70
C ALA A 212 -6.75 36.49 6.65
N ASP A 213 -7.01 37.80 6.73
CA ASP A 213 -6.46 38.79 5.79
C ASP A 213 -4.93 38.81 5.80
N LYS A 214 -4.30 38.81 6.99
CA LYS A 214 -2.83 38.76 7.12
C LYS A 214 -2.21 37.54 6.45
N VAL A 215 -2.85 36.37 6.57
CA VAL A 215 -2.35 35.14 5.96
C VAL A 215 -2.53 35.17 4.44
N VAL A 216 -3.64 35.73 3.95
CA VAL A 216 -3.86 35.95 2.51
C VAL A 216 -2.80 36.89 1.94
N ASP A 217 -2.52 38.01 2.61
CA ASP A 217 -1.51 38.97 2.19
C ASP A 217 -0.10 38.36 2.18
N GLU A 218 0.21 37.53 3.17
CA GLU A 218 1.47 36.79 3.22
C GLU A 218 1.59 35.80 2.05
N ILE A 219 0.54 35.03 1.77
CA ILE A 219 0.52 34.11 0.61
C ILE A 219 0.71 34.87 -0.69
N LYS A 220 0.01 36.00 -0.89
CA LYS A 220 0.14 36.85 -2.09
C LYS A 220 1.54 37.45 -2.22
N THR A 221 2.12 37.91 -1.12
CA THR A 221 3.49 38.43 -1.07
C THR A 221 4.51 37.36 -1.48
N LEU A 222 4.26 36.10 -1.13
CA LEU A 222 5.06 34.94 -1.55
C LEU A 222 4.73 34.43 -2.96
N GLY A 223 3.88 35.13 -3.72
CA GLY A 223 3.52 34.80 -5.10
C GLY A 223 2.43 33.73 -5.26
N GLY A 224 1.74 33.36 -4.19
CA GLY A 224 0.60 32.43 -4.23
C GLY A 224 -0.76 33.11 -4.43
N GLU A 225 -1.79 32.31 -4.66
CA GLU A 225 -3.18 32.78 -4.79
C GLU A 225 -3.99 32.40 -3.54
N ALA A 226 -4.63 33.39 -2.91
CA ALA A 226 -5.49 33.15 -1.75
C ALA A 226 -6.66 34.15 -1.62
N VAL A 227 -7.75 33.69 -0.99
CA VAL A 227 -8.91 34.50 -0.59
C VAL A 227 -9.33 34.19 0.84
N ALA A 228 -9.78 35.21 1.58
CA ALA A 228 -10.25 35.05 2.94
C ALA A 228 -11.74 34.64 2.98
N SER A 229 -12.10 33.87 4.02
CA SER A 229 -13.49 33.59 4.39
C SER A 229 -13.64 33.76 5.90
N TYR A 230 -14.65 34.52 6.33
CA TYR A 230 -14.89 34.87 7.74
C TYR A 230 -16.09 34.11 8.33
N GLU A 231 -16.63 33.16 7.58
CA GLU A 231 -17.81 32.39 7.93
C GLU A 231 -17.52 31.45 9.12
N SER A 232 -18.52 31.26 9.99
CA SER A 232 -18.42 30.28 11.06
C SER A 232 -18.66 28.86 10.53
N VAL A 233 -17.77 27.94 10.90
CA VAL A 233 -17.97 26.51 10.65
C VAL A 233 -19.15 25.93 11.46
N SER A 234 -19.51 26.55 12.59
CA SER A 234 -20.48 25.98 13.54
C SER A 234 -21.93 25.93 13.02
N THR A 235 -22.21 26.52 11.86
CA THR A 235 -23.55 26.54 11.26
C THR A 235 -23.54 25.89 9.87
N PRO A 236 -24.65 25.23 9.45
CA PRO A 236 -24.76 24.68 8.09
C PRO A 236 -24.62 25.76 7.00
N GLU A 237 -25.18 26.95 7.23
CA GLU A 237 -25.10 28.08 6.30
C GLU A 237 -23.67 28.57 6.14
N GLY A 238 -22.98 28.84 7.26
CA GLY A 238 -21.58 29.27 7.22
C GLY A 238 -20.67 28.22 6.59
N GLY A 239 -20.87 26.93 6.91
CA GLY A 239 -20.15 25.84 6.26
C GLY A 239 -20.36 25.78 4.74
N GLY A 240 -21.60 25.99 4.29
CA GLY A 240 -21.94 26.14 2.87
C GLY A 240 -21.27 27.34 2.21
N ASN A 241 -21.27 28.49 2.88
CA ASN A 241 -20.68 29.74 2.38
C ASN A 241 -19.16 29.66 2.23
N ILE A 242 -18.46 28.93 3.10
CA ILE A 242 -17.01 28.67 2.97
C ILE A 242 -16.72 27.94 1.65
N VAL A 243 -17.48 26.88 1.37
CA VAL A 243 -17.33 26.10 0.13
C VAL A 243 -17.75 26.91 -1.08
N LYS A 244 -18.85 27.66 -0.97
CA LYS A 244 -19.31 28.58 -2.02
C LYS A 244 -18.24 29.60 -2.39
N LYS A 245 -17.53 30.17 -1.41
CA LYS A 245 -16.42 31.11 -1.67
C LYS A 245 -15.33 30.49 -2.54
N ALA A 246 -14.96 29.23 -2.29
CA ALA A 246 -13.97 28.53 -3.11
C ALA A 246 -14.46 28.33 -4.55
N ILE A 247 -15.73 27.97 -4.73
CA ILE A 247 -16.35 27.80 -6.05
C ILE A 247 -16.43 29.13 -6.79
N ASP A 248 -16.93 30.19 -6.14
CA ASP A 248 -17.09 31.51 -6.75
C ASP A 248 -15.76 32.09 -7.25
N VAL A 249 -14.67 31.87 -6.50
CA VAL A 249 -13.36 32.49 -6.78
C VAL A 249 -12.46 31.59 -7.63
N PHE A 250 -12.46 30.28 -7.38
CA PHE A 250 -11.53 29.33 -8.02
C PHE A 250 -12.21 28.21 -8.80
N GLY A 251 -13.54 28.14 -8.80
CA GLY A 251 -14.33 27.22 -9.61
C GLY A 251 -14.50 25.80 -9.05
N THR A 252 -13.83 25.42 -7.95
CA THR A 252 -13.83 24.04 -7.44
C THR A 252 -13.34 23.98 -5.99
N VAL A 253 -13.47 22.81 -5.36
CA VAL A 253 -12.75 22.42 -4.15
C VAL A 253 -12.11 21.05 -4.37
N ASP A 254 -10.81 20.92 -4.08
CA ASP A 254 -10.05 19.68 -4.21
C ASP A 254 -9.59 19.15 -2.86
N ILE A 255 -9.24 20.05 -1.95
CA ILE A 255 -8.67 19.75 -0.63
C ILE A 255 -9.48 20.48 0.44
N LEU A 256 -9.84 19.77 1.51
CA LEU A 256 -10.45 20.35 2.71
C LEU A 256 -9.67 19.89 3.95
N ILE A 257 -9.15 20.85 4.72
CA ILE A 257 -8.52 20.59 6.01
C ILE A 257 -9.41 21.16 7.11
N ASN A 258 -10.13 20.26 7.80
CA ASN A 258 -10.97 20.59 8.96
C ASN A 258 -10.09 20.78 10.20
N ASN A 259 -9.58 22.00 10.38
CA ASN A 259 -8.63 22.36 11.44
C ASN A 259 -9.22 23.30 12.51
N ALA A 260 -10.28 24.04 12.22
CA ALA A 260 -10.91 24.98 13.17
C ALA A 260 -11.21 24.33 14.54
N GLY A 261 -11.04 25.11 15.61
CA GLY A 261 -11.15 24.58 16.96
C GLY A 261 -11.10 25.62 18.07
N ILE A 262 -11.71 25.27 19.20
CA ILE A 262 -11.72 26.05 20.45
C ILE A 262 -11.53 25.12 21.65
N LEU A 263 -11.22 25.68 22.81
CA LEU A 263 -11.08 24.91 24.06
C LEU A 263 -11.89 25.53 25.20
N ARG A 264 -12.57 24.68 25.96
CA ARG A 264 -13.36 25.04 27.16
C ARG A 264 -13.18 23.94 28.21
N ASP A 265 -11.97 23.87 28.74
CA ASP A 265 -11.54 22.80 29.64
C ASP A 265 -12.19 22.97 31.02
N LYS A 266 -12.81 21.91 31.52
CA LYS A 266 -13.48 21.84 32.82
C LYS A 266 -13.63 20.37 33.21
N SER A 267 -13.47 20.05 34.50
CA SER A 267 -13.81 18.69 34.98
C SER A 267 -15.27 18.37 34.66
N PHE A 268 -15.60 17.11 34.36
CA PHE A 268 -16.91 16.72 33.84
C PHE A 268 -18.11 17.31 34.59
N ILE A 269 -18.14 17.21 35.93
CA ILE A 269 -19.25 17.74 36.77
C ILE A 269 -19.35 19.27 36.75
N LYS A 270 -18.25 19.98 36.44
CA LYS A 270 -18.22 21.45 36.37
C LYS A 270 -18.43 21.97 34.95
N MET A 271 -18.62 21.07 33.97
CA MET A 271 -18.77 21.43 32.56
C MET A 271 -20.21 21.81 32.28
N GLU A 272 -20.45 23.10 32.02
CA GLU A 272 -21.79 23.57 31.67
C GLU A 272 -22.19 23.08 30.27
N PRO A 273 -23.50 22.85 30.01
CA PRO A 273 -23.99 22.44 28.70
C PRO A 273 -23.53 23.35 27.54
N GLU A 274 -23.39 24.65 27.77
CA GLU A 274 -22.94 25.62 26.76
C GLU A 274 -21.48 25.41 26.37
N SER A 275 -20.66 24.93 27.32
CA SER A 275 -19.25 24.60 27.07
C SER A 275 -19.13 23.28 26.32
N TRP A 276 -20.03 22.33 26.59
CA TRP A 276 -20.16 21.10 25.83
C TRP A 276 -20.58 21.37 24.37
N ASN A 277 -21.68 22.10 24.19
CA ASN A 277 -22.24 22.41 22.87
C ASN A 277 -21.26 23.22 22.01
N ALA A 278 -20.67 24.30 22.54
CA ALA A 278 -19.76 25.13 21.76
C ALA A 278 -18.56 24.35 21.19
N VAL A 279 -17.99 23.43 21.97
CA VAL A 279 -16.86 22.59 21.53
C VAL A 279 -17.32 21.60 20.45
N LEU A 280 -18.45 20.91 20.64
CA LEU A 280 -18.99 20.01 19.60
C LEU A 280 -19.35 20.77 18.32
N ASP A 281 -19.94 21.95 18.45
CA ASP A 281 -20.42 22.76 17.34
C ASP A 281 -19.29 23.24 16.44
N VAL A 282 -18.17 23.69 17.02
CA VAL A 282 -17.01 24.13 16.23
C VAL A 282 -16.25 22.95 15.64
N HIS A 283 -16.07 21.87 16.41
CA HIS A 283 -15.19 20.77 15.99
C HIS A 283 -15.91 19.73 15.14
N LEU A 284 -16.92 19.06 15.69
CA LEU A 284 -17.55 17.91 15.04
C LEU A 284 -18.63 18.36 14.07
N ASN A 285 -19.59 19.17 14.52
CA ASN A 285 -20.63 19.72 13.65
C ASN A 285 -20.00 20.66 12.63
N GLY A 286 -18.98 21.42 13.00
CA GLY A 286 -18.24 22.28 12.08
C GLY A 286 -17.58 21.52 10.94
N ALA A 287 -16.89 20.40 11.24
CA ALA A 287 -16.33 19.55 10.19
C ALA A 287 -17.43 18.97 9.30
N TYR A 288 -18.59 18.58 9.85
CA TYR A 288 -19.73 18.13 9.05
C TYR A 288 -20.28 19.24 8.14
N ASN A 289 -20.52 20.44 8.68
CA ASN A 289 -21.11 21.57 7.97
C ASN A 289 -20.29 22.01 6.75
N VAL A 290 -18.95 21.90 6.82
CA VAL A 290 -18.06 22.22 5.70
C VAL A 290 -17.84 21.01 4.79
N SER A 291 -17.65 19.81 5.36
CA SER A 291 -17.35 18.61 4.57
C SER A 291 -18.52 18.19 3.70
N ARG A 292 -19.77 18.30 4.16
CA ARG A 292 -20.94 17.90 3.38
C ARG A 292 -21.05 18.64 2.03
N PRO A 293 -21.04 19.98 1.96
CA PRO A 293 -21.04 20.69 0.68
C PRO A 293 -19.75 20.48 -0.12
N ALA A 294 -18.58 20.42 0.51
CA ALA A 294 -17.31 20.16 -0.21
C ALA A 294 -17.29 18.77 -0.86
N PHE A 295 -17.78 17.75 -0.15
CA PHE A 295 -17.85 16.37 -0.64
C PHE A 295 -18.78 16.26 -1.85
N ALA A 296 -19.88 17.03 -1.89
CA ALA A 296 -20.76 17.07 -3.06
C ALA A 296 -20.01 17.52 -4.32
N VAL A 297 -19.21 18.59 -4.22
CA VAL A 297 -18.35 19.09 -5.32
C VAL A 297 -17.29 18.06 -5.70
N MET A 298 -16.58 17.51 -4.72
CA MET A 298 -15.53 16.51 -4.94
C MET A 298 -16.06 15.25 -5.63
N LYS A 299 -17.29 14.83 -5.27
CA LYS A 299 -17.98 13.67 -5.84
C LYS A 299 -18.34 13.88 -7.30
N GLU A 300 -18.87 15.06 -7.64
CA GLU A 300 -19.18 15.43 -9.03
C GLU A 300 -17.92 15.45 -9.90
N LYS A 301 -16.81 15.95 -9.35
CA LYS A 301 -15.51 16.03 -10.02
C LYS A 301 -14.76 14.69 -10.11
N GLY A 302 -15.05 13.74 -9.22
CA GLY A 302 -14.30 12.49 -9.11
C GLY A 302 -12.90 12.66 -8.50
N TYR A 303 -12.72 13.63 -7.61
CA TYR A 303 -11.48 13.83 -6.86
C TYR A 303 -11.73 14.61 -5.56
N GLY A 304 -11.14 14.14 -4.45
CA GLY A 304 -11.13 14.91 -3.20
C GLY A 304 -10.12 14.43 -2.17
N ARG A 305 -9.63 15.35 -1.33
CA ARG A 305 -8.74 15.04 -0.20
C ARG A 305 -9.24 15.77 1.03
N ILE A 306 -9.63 15.04 2.07
CA ILE A 306 -10.16 15.62 3.31
C ILE A 306 -9.27 15.20 4.49
N ILE A 307 -8.87 16.17 5.29
CA ILE A 307 -8.15 15.95 6.54
C ILE A 307 -9.05 16.33 7.71
N MET A 308 -9.16 15.41 8.66
CA MET A 308 -9.75 15.66 9.97
C MET A 308 -8.65 15.87 11.00
N THR A 309 -8.79 16.89 11.85
CA THR A 309 -7.81 17.15 12.92
C THR A 309 -8.32 16.60 14.25
N THR A 310 -7.88 15.40 14.65
CA THR A 310 -8.12 14.83 15.99
C THR A 310 -7.08 15.35 17.00
N SER A 311 -6.86 14.66 18.11
CA SER A 311 -5.79 14.92 19.07
C SER A 311 -5.47 13.68 19.90
N ALA A 312 -4.32 13.66 20.59
CA ALA A 312 -4.04 12.62 21.59
C ALA A 312 -5.13 12.57 22.68
N ALA A 313 -5.67 13.72 23.08
CA ALA A 313 -6.80 13.79 24.00
C ALA A 313 -8.07 13.12 23.44
N GLY A 314 -8.31 13.21 22.12
CA GLY A 314 -9.39 12.48 21.46
C GLY A 314 -9.17 10.98 21.42
N LEU A 315 -7.96 10.55 21.06
CA LEU A 315 -7.63 9.13 20.91
C LEU A 315 -7.52 8.37 22.24
N TYR A 316 -6.99 9.04 23.27
CA TYR A 316 -6.57 8.38 24.53
C TYR A 316 -7.21 8.98 25.78
N GLY A 317 -7.97 10.07 25.65
CA GLY A 317 -8.54 10.82 26.76
C GLY A 317 -7.56 11.84 27.35
N ASN A 318 -8.12 12.89 27.97
CA ASN A 318 -7.36 13.83 28.80
C ASN A 318 -8.27 14.39 29.91
N PHE A 319 -7.74 14.53 31.12
CA PHE A 319 -8.54 15.02 32.25
C PHE A 319 -9.03 16.45 31.99
N GLY A 320 -10.31 16.71 32.30
CA GLY A 320 -10.92 18.02 32.11
C GLY A 320 -11.29 18.38 30.67
N GLN A 321 -11.18 17.43 29.72
CA GLN A 321 -11.42 17.67 28.29
C GLN A 321 -12.52 16.77 27.71
N THR A 322 -13.54 16.38 28.49
CA THR A 322 -14.55 15.40 28.04
C THR A 322 -15.27 15.83 26.74
N ASN A 323 -15.68 17.09 26.62
CA ASN A 323 -16.26 17.67 25.39
C ASN A 323 -15.28 17.61 24.21
N TYR A 324 -14.04 18.03 24.41
CA TYR A 324 -13.01 18.08 23.38
C TYR A 324 -12.60 16.68 22.93
N SER A 325 -12.36 15.75 23.86
CA SER A 325 -12.08 14.35 23.57
C SER A 325 -13.22 13.70 22.78
N ALA A 326 -14.48 13.92 23.19
CA ALA A 326 -15.64 13.41 22.48
C ALA A 326 -15.73 13.97 21.04
N ALA A 327 -15.57 15.28 20.86
CA ALA A 327 -15.58 15.90 19.54
C ALA A 327 -14.44 15.37 18.65
N LYS A 328 -13.21 15.27 19.18
CA LYS A 328 -12.02 14.85 18.43
C LYS A 328 -12.04 13.37 18.07
N MET A 329 -12.61 12.50 18.90
CA MET A 329 -12.84 11.10 18.53
C MET A 329 -14.03 10.95 17.58
N GLY A 330 -15.05 11.81 17.69
CA GLY A 330 -16.16 11.90 16.73
C GLY A 330 -15.68 12.16 15.30
N LEU A 331 -14.62 12.97 15.13
CA LEU A 331 -13.98 13.18 13.82
C LEU A 331 -13.36 11.91 13.22
N VAL A 332 -12.83 11.01 14.06
CA VAL A 332 -12.34 9.69 13.61
C VAL A 332 -13.52 8.84 13.14
N GLY A 333 -14.65 8.87 13.87
CA GLY A 333 -15.89 8.22 13.46
C GLY A 333 -16.41 8.73 12.12
N LEU A 334 -16.44 10.06 11.93
CA LEU A 334 -16.86 10.69 10.67
C LEU A 334 -15.96 10.25 9.50
N MET A 335 -14.64 10.24 9.69
CA MET A 335 -13.69 9.75 8.69
C MET A 335 -13.94 8.28 8.33
N ASN A 336 -14.21 7.42 9.33
CA ASN A 336 -14.43 5.99 9.11
C ASN A 336 -15.64 5.69 8.21
N ALA A 337 -16.68 6.52 8.26
CA ALA A 337 -17.81 6.41 7.35
C ALA A 337 -17.50 7.03 5.98
N LEU A 338 -17.01 8.28 5.95
CA LEU A 338 -16.79 9.01 4.70
C LEU A 338 -15.75 8.34 3.79
N LYS A 339 -14.75 7.64 4.33
CA LYS A 339 -13.74 6.94 3.51
C LYS A 339 -14.38 5.90 2.59
N LEU A 340 -15.45 5.25 3.05
CA LEU A 340 -16.19 4.23 2.31
C LEU A 340 -17.11 4.88 1.27
N GLU A 341 -17.79 5.97 1.65
CA GLU A 341 -18.66 6.72 0.73
C GLU A 341 -17.87 7.39 -0.41
N GLY A 342 -16.62 7.78 -0.14
CA GLY A 342 -15.74 8.50 -1.05
C GLY A 342 -14.89 7.64 -1.99
N GLU A 343 -14.73 6.34 -1.68
CA GLU A 343 -13.77 5.46 -2.36
C GLU A 343 -13.95 5.44 -3.87
N LYS A 344 -15.19 5.20 -4.33
CA LYS A 344 -15.52 5.13 -5.77
C LYS A 344 -15.36 6.45 -6.52
N TYR A 345 -15.19 7.57 -5.81
CA TYR A 345 -15.03 8.91 -6.36
C TYR A 345 -13.62 9.46 -6.20
N ASN A 346 -12.64 8.62 -5.81
CA ASN A 346 -11.27 9.06 -5.52
C ASN A 346 -11.23 10.21 -4.48
N ILE A 347 -12.15 10.15 -3.51
CA ILE A 347 -12.15 11.02 -2.34
C ILE A 347 -11.49 10.25 -1.20
N LYS A 348 -10.34 10.74 -0.74
CA LYS A 348 -9.61 10.15 0.38
C LYS A 348 -9.78 11.01 1.61
N ILE A 349 -10.08 10.38 2.74
CA ILE A 349 -10.26 11.06 4.01
C ILE A 349 -9.32 10.42 5.01
N ASN A 350 -8.48 11.23 5.66
CA ASN A 350 -7.54 10.76 6.69
C ASN A 350 -7.61 11.69 7.90
N THR A 351 -7.12 11.21 9.04
CA THR A 351 -7.14 11.96 10.29
C THR A 351 -5.71 12.17 10.79
N VAL A 352 -5.40 13.37 11.28
CA VAL A 352 -4.13 13.68 11.92
C VAL A 352 -4.35 14.08 13.37
N ALA A 353 -3.55 13.52 14.27
CA ALA A 353 -3.40 13.91 15.66
C ALA A 353 -2.10 14.72 15.79
N PRO A 354 -2.17 16.06 15.69
CA PRO A 354 -1.00 16.90 15.71
C PRO A 354 -0.40 17.00 17.12
N VAL A 355 0.93 17.05 17.19
CA VAL A 355 1.69 17.44 18.38
C VAL A 355 2.43 18.74 18.05
N ALA A 356 1.86 19.84 18.51
CA ALA A 356 2.45 21.17 18.36
C ALA A 356 2.22 21.98 19.65
N ALA A 357 3.11 22.94 19.91
CA ALA A 357 2.89 23.89 20.99
C ALA A 357 1.62 24.68 20.70
N SER A 358 0.84 24.89 21.76
CA SER A 358 -0.20 25.90 21.74
C SER A 358 0.35 27.19 22.32
N ARG A 359 -0.24 28.34 21.97
CA ARG A 359 0.05 29.64 22.59
C ARG A 359 0.07 29.64 24.13
N LEU A 360 -0.61 28.69 24.81
CA LEU A 360 -0.63 28.56 26.28
C LEU A 360 0.55 27.77 26.87
N THR A 361 1.22 26.95 26.06
CA THR A 361 2.34 26.11 26.50
C THR A 361 3.69 26.67 26.02
N GLU A 362 3.65 27.71 25.18
CA GLU A 362 4.84 28.40 24.66
C GLU A 362 5.66 29.06 25.80
N ASP A 363 4.99 29.71 26.76
CA ASP A 363 5.66 30.47 27.82
C ASP A 363 6.23 29.61 28.97
N VAL A 364 5.89 28.31 28.98
CA VAL A 364 6.20 27.40 30.12
C VAL A 364 7.15 26.28 29.72
N MET A 365 7.38 26.06 28.41
CA MET A 365 8.29 25.01 27.94
C MET A 365 9.73 25.51 27.81
N PRO A 366 10.73 24.66 28.07
CA PRO A 366 12.12 24.99 27.78
C PRO A 366 12.33 25.38 26.30
N PRO A 367 13.17 26.38 25.98
CA PRO A 367 13.38 26.86 24.61
C PRO A 367 13.74 25.75 23.60
N ASP A 368 14.60 24.80 23.99
CA ASP A 368 15.01 23.67 23.14
C ASP A 368 13.84 22.72 22.76
N PHE A 369 12.77 22.76 23.54
CA PHE A 369 11.57 21.96 23.29
C PHE A 369 10.60 22.70 22.38
N LEU A 370 10.48 24.04 22.52
CA LEU A 370 9.66 24.91 21.66
C LEU A 370 10.05 24.78 20.18
N ASP A 371 11.36 24.70 19.92
CA ASP A 371 11.86 24.53 18.56
C ASP A 371 11.44 23.23 17.89
N LYS A 372 11.11 22.18 18.66
CA LYS A 372 10.68 20.88 18.15
C LYS A 372 9.16 20.78 17.98
N VAL A 373 8.38 21.61 18.67
CA VAL A 373 6.91 21.55 18.65
C VAL A 373 6.29 22.58 17.71
N LYS A 374 7.08 23.12 16.78
CA LYS A 374 6.59 24.07 15.78
C LYS A 374 5.59 23.41 14.81
N PRO A 375 4.56 24.14 14.34
CA PRO A 375 3.58 23.64 13.37
C PRO A 375 4.17 23.00 12.10
N GLU A 376 5.35 23.44 11.69
CA GLU A 376 6.10 22.97 10.52
C GLU A 376 6.48 21.49 10.63
N PHE A 377 6.56 20.93 11.84
CA PHE A 377 6.81 19.49 12.03
C PHE A 377 5.57 18.62 11.81
N VAL A 378 4.39 19.22 11.66
CA VAL A 378 3.14 18.53 11.36
C VAL A 378 2.79 18.64 9.87
N ALA A 379 3.07 19.79 9.27
CA ALA A 379 2.67 20.14 7.90
C ALA A 379 3.04 19.07 6.84
N PRO A 380 4.24 18.46 6.82
CA PRO A 380 4.59 17.47 5.82
C PRO A 380 3.62 16.28 5.74
N MET A 381 3.16 15.77 6.88
CA MET A 381 2.20 14.65 6.92
C MET A 381 0.84 15.09 6.37
N VAL A 382 0.33 16.26 6.80
CA VAL A 382 -0.96 16.78 6.34
C VAL A 382 -0.94 17.02 4.82
N LEU A 383 0.11 17.68 4.31
CA LEU A 383 0.28 17.94 2.89
C LEU A 383 0.41 16.63 2.09
N PHE A 384 1.22 15.68 2.56
CA PHE A 384 1.33 14.38 1.88
C PHE A 384 -0.03 13.68 1.76
N LEU A 385 -0.83 13.66 2.83
CA LEU A 385 -2.17 13.10 2.82
C LEU A 385 -3.16 13.86 1.90
N CYS A 386 -2.91 15.15 1.67
CA CYS A 386 -3.64 15.95 0.69
C CYS A 386 -3.18 15.74 -0.75
N SER A 387 -2.07 15.04 -1.00
CA SER A 387 -1.50 14.91 -2.34
C SER A 387 -2.21 13.84 -3.18
N GLU A 388 -2.07 13.95 -4.49
CA GLU A 388 -2.50 12.91 -5.43
C GLU A 388 -1.77 11.58 -5.18
N LYS A 389 -0.51 11.65 -4.74
CA LYS A 389 0.36 10.53 -4.43
C LYS A 389 -0.02 9.78 -3.16
N CYS A 390 -0.90 10.33 -2.33
CA CYS A 390 -1.40 9.65 -1.13
C CYS A 390 -2.08 8.31 -1.50
N PRO A 391 -1.57 7.15 -1.05
CA PRO A 391 -2.16 5.87 -1.40
C PRO A 391 -3.28 5.44 -0.45
N VAL A 392 -3.45 6.14 0.68
CA VAL A 392 -4.30 5.69 1.79
C VAL A 392 -5.54 6.56 1.98
N SER A 393 -6.61 5.92 2.43
CA SER A 393 -7.81 6.55 2.97
C SER A 393 -8.15 5.81 4.25
N GLY A 394 -8.62 6.51 5.27
CA GLY A 394 -9.06 5.88 6.51
C GLY A 394 -8.04 5.81 7.64
N ASN A 395 -6.85 6.39 7.47
CA ASN A 395 -5.78 6.26 8.46
C ASN A 395 -5.75 7.41 9.46
N ILE A 396 -5.27 7.09 10.67
CA ILE A 396 -5.00 8.07 11.73
C ILE A 396 -3.49 8.17 11.89
N TYR A 397 -2.93 9.37 11.82
CA TYR A 397 -1.49 9.61 12.02
C TYR A 397 -1.24 10.58 13.16
N ASN A 398 -0.38 10.19 14.11
CA ASN A 398 0.26 11.15 15.00
C ASN A 398 1.41 11.82 14.23
N ALA A 399 1.51 13.14 14.34
CA ALA A 399 2.51 13.92 13.61
C ALA A 399 2.98 15.13 14.43
N GLY A 400 4.28 15.28 14.61
CA GLY A 400 4.90 16.42 15.28
C GLY A 400 6.27 16.05 15.86
N MET A 401 7.09 17.06 16.19
CA MET A 401 8.44 16.84 16.76
C MET A 401 9.39 15.98 15.92
N GLY A 402 9.16 15.93 14.61
CA GLY A 402 9.91 15.04 13.70
C GLY A 402 9.52 13.55 13.81
N CYS A 403 8.52 13.22 14.62
CA CYS A 403 8.00 11.87 14.77
C CYS A 403 6.65 11.73 14.04
N PHE A 404 6.51 10.61 13.34
CA PHE A 404 5.30 10.24 12.61
C PHE A 404 4.99 8.77 12.87
N ASN A 405 3.79 8.47 13.36
CA ASN A 405 3.34 7.09 13.50
C ASN A 405 1.85 6.96 13.22
N ARG A 406 1.45 5.77 12.79
CA ARG A 406 0.05 5.43 12.59
C ARG A 406 -0.59 5.03 13.93
N ALA A 407 -1.80 5.51 14.18
CA ALA A 407 -2.71 4.99 15.21
C ALA A 407 -3.85 4.22 14.53
N ALA A 408 -4.40 3.22 15.22
CA ALA A 408 -5.47 2.39 14.70
C ALA A 408 -6.32 1.82 15.83
N VAL A 409 -7.60 1.52 15.53
CA VAL A 409 -8.45 0.70 16.39
C VAL A 409 -8.20 -0.76 16.02
N VAL A 410 -7.84 -1.57 17.01
CA VAL A 410 -7.61 -3.01 16.84
C VAL A 410 -8.57 -3.79 17.72
N THR A 411 -9.03 -4.92 17.22
CA THR A 411 -9.87 -5.87 17.96
C THR A 411 -9.08 -7.14 18.20
N GLY A 412 -9.01 -7.57 19.46
CA GLY A 412 -8.40 -8.84 19.83
C GLY A 412 -9.16 -10.05 19.25
N SER A 413 -8.54 -11.22 19.28
CA SER A 413 -9.19 -12.45 18.75
C SER A 413 -10.41 -12.87 19.57
N GLY A 414 -10.52 -12.41 20.82
CA GLY A 414 -11.62 -12.71 21.73
C GLY A 414 -11.69 -14.19 22.14
N ALA A 415 -12.84 -14.57 22.72
CA ALA A 415 -13.17 -15.94 23.09
C ALA A 415 -14.61 -16.24 22.70
N ALA A 416 -14.84 -17.34 21.97
CA ALA A 416 -16.18 -17.88 21.78
C ALA A 416 -16.58 -18.64 23.06
N LEU A 417 -17.54 -18.08 23.80
CA LEU A 417 -18.02 -18.59 25.07
C LEU A 417 -19.55 -18.79 24.97
N GLY A 418 -20.08 -19.83 25.62
CA GLY A 418 -21.47 -20.28 25.44
C GLY A 418 -21.77 -20.92 24.08
N GLY A 419 -22.90 -21.63 23.99
CA GLY A 419 -23.40 -22.28 22.76
C GLY A 419 -24.83 -21.84 22.40
N GLN A 420 -25.37 -22.29 21.27
CA GLN A 420 -26.71 -21.89 20.77
C GLN A 420 -27.82 -22.03 21.83
N ASP A 421 -27.74 -23.05 22.68
CA ASP A 421 -28.77 -23.34 23.69
C ASP A 421 -28.36 -22.99 25.12
N LYS A 422 -27.16 -22.45 25.32
CA LYS A 422 -26.65 -22.13 26.66
C LYS A 422 -25.78 -20.86 26.62
N PRO A 423 -26.35 -19.70 26.96
CA PRO A 423 -25.59 -18.48 27.18
C PRO A 423 -24.48 -18.69 28.21
N GLU A 424 -23.39 -17.95 28.08
CA GLU A 424 -22.30 -17.98 29.05
C GLU A 424 -22.72 -17.39 30.40
N THR A 425 -22.11 -17.86 31.49
CA THR A 425 -22.37 -17.30 32.83
C THR A 425 -21.42 -16.15 33.15
N LEU A 426 -21.76 -15.33 34.17
CA LEU A 426 -20.88 -14.27 34.64
C LEU A 426 -19.54 -14.83 35.15
N GLU A 427 -19.57 -15.98 35.84
CA GLU A 427 -18.38 -16.68 36.31
C GLU A 427 -17.54 -17.18 35.13
N GLY A 428 -18.17 -17.64 34.05
CA GLY A 428 -17.50 -18.01 32.80
C GLY A 428 -16.78 -16.83 32.15
N ILE A 429 -17.38 -15.64 32.16
CA ILE A 429 -16.71 -14.40 31.71
C ILE A 429 -15.50 -14.07 32.58
N ILE A 430 -15.64 -14.12 33.92
CA ILE A 430 -14.54 -13.86 34.85
C ILE A 430 -13.39 -14.84 34.62
N ALA A 431 -13.70 -16.14 34.53
CA ALA A 431 -12.71 -17.19 34.31
C ALA A 431 -11.96 -17.05 32.97
N ASN A 432 -12.55 -16.35 31.98
CA ASN A 432 -11.97 -16.16 30.66
C ASN A 432 -11.58 -14.70 30.36
N LEU A 433 -11.62 -13.80 31.35
CA LEU A 433 -11.45 -12.36 31.13
C LEU A 433 -10.09 -12.01 30.50
N GLU A 434 -9.03 -12.72 30.85
CA GLU A 434 -7.70 -12.56 30.22
C GLU A 434 -7.72 -12.90 28.73
N LYS A 435 -8.42 -13.98 28.34
CA LYS A 435 -8.56 -14.39 26.93
C LYS A 435 -9.41 -13.39 26.16
N ILE A 436 -10.51 -12.94 26.75
CA ILE A 436 -11.41 -11.92 26.17
C ILE A 436 -10.65 -10.59 25.95
N SER A 437 -9.87 -10.17 26.94
CA SER A 437 -9.17 -8.87 26.94
C SER A 437 -7.87 -8.87 26.14
N SER A 438 -7.43 -10.03 25.64
CA SER A 438 -6.15 -10.14 24.93
C SER A 438 -6.20 -9.45 23.56
N LEU A 439 -5.24 -8.54 23.33
CA LEU A 439 -4.98 -7.96 22.01
C LEU A 439 -3.94 -8.75 21.21
N LYS A 440 -3.50 -9.92 21.70
CA LYS A 440 -2.56 -10.78 20.95
C LYS A 440 -3.22 -11.27 19.67
N GLY A 441 -2.55 -11.06 18.53
CA GLY A 441 -3.13 -11.32 17.21
C GLY A 441 -4.26 -10.35 16.83
N GLY A 442 -4.37 -9.21 17.51
CA GLY A 442 -5.39 -8.22 17.23
C GLY A 442 -5.32 -7.71 15.80
N LYS A 443 -6.50 -7.54 15.20
CA LYS A 443 -6.68 -7.16 13.80
C LYS A 443 -7.32 -5.78 13.73
N GLU A 444 -6.87 -5.01 12.74
CA GLU A 444 -7.57 -3.80 12.33
C GLU A 444 -8.60 -4.14 11.25
N TYR A 445 -9.78 -3.53 11.35
CA TYR A 445 -10.85 -3.68 10.37
C TYR A 445 -11.03 -2.40 9.56
N ALA A 446 -11.04 -2.54 8.23
CA ALA A 446 -11.28 -1.42 7.33
C ALA A 446 -12.74 -0.96 7.37
N GLN A 447 -13.68 -1.91 7.48
CA GLN A 447 -15.13 -1.72 7.51
C GLN A 447 -15.82 -2.71 8.46
N LEU A 448 -17.07 -2.41 8.82
CA LEU A 448 -17.89 -3.22 9.74
C LEU A 448 -18.07 -4.68 9.28
N ASN A 449 -18.34 -4.89 7.99
CA ASN A 449 -18.64 -6.22 7.47
C ASN A 449 -17.46 -7.20 7.61
N ASP A 450 -16.22 -6.70 7.56
CA ASP A 450 -15.02 -7.52 7.74
C ASP A 450 -14.95 -8.07 9.18
N GLN A 451 -15.34 -7.25 10.16
CA GLN A 451 -15.40 -7.66 11.56
C GLN A 451 -16.51 -8.68 11.79
N ILE A 452 -17.72 -8.42 11.27
CA ILE A 452 -18.86 -9.34 11.40
C ILE A 452 -18.52 -10.69 10.77
N GLY A 453 -17.87 -10.69 9.60
CA GLY A 453 -17.42 -11.92 8.94
C GLY A 453 -16.47 -12.75 9.81
N ASP A 454 -15.49 -12.11 10.46
CA ASP A 454 -14.57 -12.80 11.38
C ASP A 454 -15.29 -13.35 12.61
N VAL A 455 -16.23 -12.60 13.19
CA VAL A 455 -17.03 -13.04 14.35
C VAL A 455 -17.91 -14.24 14.00
N LEU A 456 -18.63 -14.19 12.89
CA LEU A 456 -19.43 -15.34 12.40
C LEU A 456 -18.54 -16.55 12.12
N GLY A 457 -17.35 -16.33 11.54
CA GLY A 457 -16.34 -17.35 11.35
C GLY A 457 -15.88 -17.98 12.67
N ALA A 458 -15.65 -17.17 13.70
CA ALA A 458 -15.27 -17.65 15.04
C ALA A 458 -16.38 -18.46 15.72
N LEU A 459 -17.64 -18.05 15.60
CA LEU A 459 -18.79 -18.79 16.14
C LEU A 459 -19.06 -20.12 15.41
N SER A 460 -18.59 -20.25 14.16
CA SER A 460 -18.69 -21.49 13.39
C SER A 460 -17.62 -22.55 13.73
N LYS A 461 -16.66 -22.20 14.59
CA LYS A 461 -15.64 -23.13 15.11
C LYS A 461 -16.17 -23.82 16.36
N PRO A 462 -15.92 -25.13 16.55
CA PRO A 462 -16.32 -25.82 17.79
C PRO A 462 -15.72 -25.12 19.01
N LEU A 463 -16.54 -24.91 20.05
CA LEU A 463 -16.13 -24.27 21.30
C LEU A 463 -14.97 -25.04 21.93
N ASP A 464 -13.94 -24.29 22.30
CA ASP A 464 -12.73 -24.80 22.97
C ASP A 464 -13.11 -25.31 24.37
N LYS A 465 -13.32 -26.62 24.52
CA LYS A 465 -13.59 -27.21 25.83
C LYS A 465 -12.28 -27.28 26.61
N GLY A 466 -12.17 -26.46 27.66
CA GLY A 466 -11.11 -26.57 28.65
C GLY A 466 -10.95 -28.00 29.16
N VAL A 467 -9.72 -28.49 29.18
CA VAL A 467 -9.35 -29.88 29.47
C VAL A 467 -9.33 -30.12 30.99
N PRO A 468 -9.83 -31.27 31.46
CA PRO A 468 -8.92 -32.22 32.12
C PRO A 468 -8.79 -33.53 31.34
N ALA A 469 -7.58 -34.07 31.34
CA ALA A 469 -7.20 -35.25 30.57
C ALA A 469 -7.93 -36.53 31.05
N VAL A 470 -8.62 -37.23 30.14
CA VAL A 470 -8.57 -38.69 29.93
C VAL A 470 -9.00 -38.96 28.48
N GLY A 471 -8.23 -39.80 27.78
CA GLY A 471 -8.31 -39.96 26.34
C GLY A 471 -9.64 -40.45 25.78
N LYS A 472 -9.98 -39.93 24.59
CA LYS A 472 -10.59 -40.65 23.47
C LYS A 472 -10.33 -39.85 22.19
N GLN A 473 -9.75 -40.52 21.19
CA GLN A 473 -9.45 -40.00 19.86
C GLN A 473 -10.74 -39.50 19.17
N GLN A 474 -10.70 -38.29 18.60
CA GLN A 474 -11.64 -37.83 17.59
C GLN A 474 -10.84 -37.27 16.41
N SER A 475 -11.07 -37.89 15.25
CA SER A 475 -10.33 -37.79 13.99
C SER A 475 -10.42 -36.42 13.32
N THR A 476 -9.28 -35.83 12.97
CA THR A 476 -9.17 -34.71 12.03
C THR A 476 -9.46 -35.19 10.60
N VAL A 477 -10.42 -34.56 9.90
CA VAL A 477 -10.70 -34.85 8.48
C VAL A 477 -9.55 -34.32 7.62
N SER A 478 -8.90 -35.20 6.86
CA SER A 478 -7.80 -34.88 5.95
C SER A 478 -8.24 -34.98 4.49
N VAL A 479 -7.50 -34.36 3.56
CA VAL A 479 -7.76 -34.45 2.11
C VAL A 479 -7.78 -35.90 1.64
N ALA A 480 -6.81 -36.71 2.07
CA ALA A 480 -6.76 -38.14 1.76
C ALA A 480 -7.99 -38.88 2.30
N GLY A 481 -8.41 -38.60 3.54
CA GLY A 481 -9.60 -39.21 4.14
C GLY A 481 -10.90 -38.90 3.40
N ILE A 482 -10.99 -37.72 2.75
CA ILE A 482 -12.14 -37.39 1.88
C ILE A 482 -12.14 -38.25 0.61
N PHE A 483 -10.98 -38.42 -0.03
CA PHE A 483 -10.88 -39.25 -1.23
C PHE A 483 -11.08 -40.75 -0.93
N ASP A 484 -10.65 -41.22 0.24
CA ASP A 484 -10.92 -42.58 0.71
C ASP A 484 -12.42 -42.82 0.95
N ALA A 485 -13.15 -41.80 1.44
CA ALA A 485 -14.59 -41.85 1.69
C ALA A 485 -15.45 -41.61 0.43
N MET A 486 -14.88 -41.00 -0.62
CA MET A 486 -15.61 -40.55 -1.81
C MET A 486 -16.39 -41.67 -2.54
N PRO A 487 -15.87 -42.90 -2.72
CA PRO A 487 -16.68 -44.00 -3.28
C PRO A 487 -17.92 -44.34 -2.44
N GLY A 488 -17.87 -44.16 -1.11
CA GLY A 488 -19.00 -44.39 -0.21
C GLY A 488 -20.06 -43.29 -0.27
N ALA A 489 -19.69 -42.09 -0.71
CA ALA A 489 -20.60 -40.97 -0.92
C ALA A 489 -21.28 -40.97 -2.30
N PHE A 490 -20.88 -41.89 -3.19
CA PHE A 490 -21.36 -41.95 -4.57
C PHE A 490 -22.84 -42.33 -4.69
N VAL A 491 -23.58 -41.60 -5.53
CA VAL A 491 -25.01 -41.81 -5.79
C VAL A 491 -25.20 -42.59 -7.07
N LYS A 492 -25.26 -43.93 -6.95
CA LYS A 492 -25.42 -44.84 -8.10
C LYS A 492 -26.55 -44.44 -9.05
N SER A 493 -27.74 -44.12 -8.52
CA SER A 493 -28.91 -43.73 -9.32
C SER A 493 -28.72 -42.43 -10.13
N ALA A 494 -27.78 -41.57 -9.75
CA ALA A 494 -27.48 -40.32 -10.45
C ALA A 494 -26.42 -40.49 -11.56
N SER A 495 -25.86 -41.70 -11.72
CA SER A 495 -24.72 -41.97 -12.62
C SER A 495 -25.07 -42.77 -13.87
N ALA A 496 -26.35 -43.09 -14.09
CA ALA A 496 -26.81 -43.80 -15.28
C ALA A 496 -26.42 -43.04 -16.56
N GLY A 497 -25.65 -43.68 -17.44
CA GLY A 497 -25.16 -43.08 -18.69
C GLY A 497 -24.04 -42.04 -18.53
N VAL A 498 -23.45 -41.90 -17.35
CA VAL A 498 -22.35 -40.95 -17.10
C VAL A 498 -20.99 -41.66 -17.21
N ASP A 499 -20.16 -41.25 -18.17
CA ASP A 499 -18.74 -41.59 -18.27
C ASP A 499 -17.91 -40.29 -18.15
N VAL A 500 -17.21 -40.16 -17.01
CA VAL A 500 -16.42 -38.98 -16.65
C VAL A 500 -15.24 -39.33 -15.75
N VAL A 501 -14.11 -38.68 -16.01
CA VAL A 501 -12.92 -38.73 -15.15
C VAL A 501 -12.66 -37.34 -14.57
N PHE A 502 -12.80 -37.21 -13.26
CA PHE A 502 -12.48 -36.00 -12.51
C PHE A 502 -11.05 -36.09 -11.99
N GLN A 503 -10.14 -35.24 -12.47
CA GLN A 503 -8.84 -35.06 -11.87
C GLN A 503 -8.90 -33.97 -10.80
N TYR A 504 -8.29 -34.22 -9.65
CA TYR A 504 -8.09 -33.26 -8.57
C TYR A 504 -6.58 -33.04 -8.40
N ILE A 505 -6.18 -31.78 -8.34
CA ILE A 505 -4.81 -31.35 -8.04
C ILE A 505 -4.91 -30.40 -6.86
N ILE A 506 -4.66 -30.93 -5.68
CA ILE A 506 -4.82 -30.21 -4.42
C ILE A 506 -3.45 -29.77 -3.93
N SER A 507 -3.18 -28.46 -3.89
CA SER A 507 -1.88 -27.93 -3.46
C SER A 507 -1.85 -27.67 -1.96
N GLY A 508 -0.72 -27.93 -1.29
CA GLY A 508 -0.56 -27.67 0.15
C GLY A 508 0.10 -28.84 0.86
N SER A 509 0.41 -28.67 2.16
CA SER A 509 1.12 -29.70 2.93
C SER A 509 0.29 -30.95 3.19
N GLY A 510 -1.04 -30.85 3.11
CA GLY A 510 -1.97 -31.99 3.15
C GLY A 510 -2.55 -32.34 1.78
N GLY A 511 -2.08 -31.72 0.69
CA GLY A 511 -2.57 -31.90 -0.66
C GLY A 511 -1.97 -33.10 -1.40
N GLY A 512 -2.26 -33.20 -2.70
CA GLY A 512 -1.86 -34.30 -3.57
C GLY A 512 -2.68 -34.34 -4.86
N ASP A 513 -2.38 -35.30 -5.72
CA ASP A 513 -3.12 -35.55 -6.94
C ASP A 513 -4.01 -36.79 -6.76
N TRP A 514 -5.28 -36.70 -7.16
CA TRP A 514 -6.22 -37.83 -7.19
C TRP A 514 -7.06 -37.78 -8.45
N HIS A 515 -7.51 -38.93 -8.94
CA HIS A 515 -8.53 -38.98 -9.97
C HIS A 515 -9.67 -39.91 -9.58
N CYS A 516 -10.88 -39.46 -9.88
CA CYS A 516 -12.12 -40.21 -9.71
C CYS A 516 -12.67 -40.57 -11.08
N ILE A 517 -12.89 -41.87 -11.31
CA ILE A 517 -13.48 -42.40 -12.54
C ILE A 517 -14.90 -42.83 -12.21
N VAL A 518 -15.88 -42.19 -12.86
CA VAL A 518 -17.28 -42.59 -12.81
C VAL A 518 -17.66 -43.19 -14.15
N LYS A 519 -17.96 -44.49 -14.15
CA LYS A 519 -18.31 -45.26 -15.35
C LYS A 519 -19.13 -46.50 -14.97
N ASP A 520 -20.07 -46.89 -15.83
CA ASP A 520 -20.90 -48.10 -15.66
C ASP A 520 -21.57 -48.17 -14.27
N GLU A 521 -22.05 -47.02 -13.78
CA GLU A 521 -22.65 -46.86 -12.45
C GLU A 521 -21.72 -47.23 -11.27
N THR A 522 -20.41 -47.12 -11.48
CA THR A 522 -19.37 -47.31 -10.46
C THR A 522 -18.53 -46.05 -10.30
N CYS A 523 -17.95 -45.89 -9.11
CA CYS A 523 -17.01 -44.82 -8.78
C CYS A 523 -15.74 -45.42 -8.21
N SER A 524 -14.59 -45.13 -8.83
CA SER A 524 -13.28 -45.53 -8.32
C SER A 524 -12.37 -44.31 -8.16
N VAL A 525 -11.62 -44.27 -7.06
CA VAL A 525 -10.69 -43.18 -6.75
C VAL A 525 -9.28 -43.73 -6.64
N LYS A 526 -8.31 -43.05 -7.26
CA LYS A 526 -6.89 -43.43 -7.21
C LYS A 526 -6.03 -42.19 -7.00
N THR A 527 -4.92 -42.36 -6.30
CA THR A 527 -3.87 -41.33 -6.18
C THR A 527 -3.08 -41.21 -7.48
N GLY A 528 -2.65 -40.00 -7.81
CA GLY A 528 -1.87 -39.67 -9.00
C GLY A 528 -2.70 -39.03 -10.12
N LYS A 529 -2.01 -38.69 -11.21
CA LYS A 529 -2.63 -38.05 -12.38
C LYS A 529 -3.14 -39.08 -13.38
N HIS A 530 -4.35 -38.90 -13.88
CA HIS A 530 -4.89 -39.68 -14.99
C HIS A 530 -4.33 -39.16 -16.31
N GLU A 531 -4.05 -40.04 -17.28
CA GLU A 531 -3.47 -39.64 -18.58
C GLU A 531 -4.41 -38.77 -19.42
N LYS A 532 -5.72 -39.00 -19.31
CA LYS A 532 -6.76 -38.29 -20.08
C LYS A 532 -7.97 -37.97 -19.19
N PRO A 533 -7.91 -36.96 -18.32
CA PRO A 533 -9.05 -36.57 -17.49
C PRO A 533 -10.09 -35.80 -18.32
N THR A 534 -11.36 -35.95 -17.98
CA THR A 534 -12.44 -35.21 -18.63
C THR A 534 -12.47 -33.75 -18.16
N CYS A 535 -12.25 -33.52 -16.87
CA CYS A 535 -11.96 -32.20 -16.32
C CYS A 535 -11.01 -32.29 -15.13
N THR A 536 -10.31 -31.20 -14.86
CA THR A 536 -9.31 -31.09 -13.78
C THR A 536 -9.64 -29.92 -12.86
N LEU A 537 -9.80 -30.21 -11.57
CA LEU A 537 -10.07 -29.27 -10.49
C LEU A 537 -8.78 -28.98 -9.72
N LYS A 538 -8.37 -27.73 -9.68
CA LYS A 538 -7.16 -27.28 -8.97
C LYS A 538 -7.53 -26.29 -7.87
N MET A 539 -7.09 -26.57 -6.64
CA MET A 539 -7.29 -25.66 -5.50
C MET A 539 -6.36 -25.98 -4.31
N PRO A 540 -6.13 -25.03 -3.39
CA PRO A 540 -5.42 -25.31 -2.14
C PRO A 540 -6.15 -26.31 -1.23
N ASP A 541 -5.42 -27.09 -0.44
CA ASP A 541 -5.95 -28.06 0.53
C ASP A 541 -6.93 -27.44 1.52
N SER A 542 -6.59 -26.28 2.06
CA SER A 542 -7.45 -25.50 2.96
C SER A 542 -8.79 -25.12 2.32
N ASP A 543 -8.80 -24.64 1.08
CA ASP A 543 -10.04 -24.32 0.36
C ASP A 543 -10.80 -25.59 -0.07
N PHE A 544 -10.10 -26.69 -0.38
CA PHE A 544 -10.72 -27.98 -0.72
C PHE A 544 -11.49 -28.56 0.47
N LEU A 545 -10.91 -28.51 1.67
CA LEU A 545 -11.58 -28.96 2.90
C LEU A 545 -12.81 -28.09 3.21
N LEU A 546 -12.78 -26.80 2.92
CA LEU A 546 -13.93 -25.91 3.06
C LEU A 546 -15.02 -26.20 2.01
N LEU A 547 -14.62 -26.49 0.77
CA LEU A 547 -15.53 -26.87 -0.31
C LEU A 547 -16.26 -28.17 0.02
N MET A 548 -15.52 -29.20 0.44
CA MET A 548 -16.08 -30.52 0.76
C MET A 548 -16.91 -30.53 2.06
N SER A 549 -16.62 -29.64 3.01
CA SER A 549 -17.45 -29.46 4.21
C SER A 549 -18.67 -28.54 4.00
N GLY A 550 -18.90 -28.06 2.77
CA GLY A 550 -20.03 -27.18 2.43
C GLY A 550 -19.89 -25.73 2.92
N LYS A 551 -18.75 -25.36 3.51
CA LYS A 551 -18.47 -24.00 4.02
C LYS A 551 -18.00 -23.03 2.94
N LEU A 552 -17.60 -23.54 1.77
CA LEU A 552 -17.26 -22.74 0.60
C LEU A 552 -18.12 -23.21 -0.59
N PRO A 553 -19.09 -22.42 -1.06
CA PRO A 553 -19.88 -22.76 -2.25
C PRO A 553 -19.01 -22.88 -3.51
N ALA A 554 -19.25 -23.91 -4.33
CA ALA A 554 -18.44 -24.21 -5.52
C ALA A 554 -18.39 -23.05 -6.54
N MET A 555 -19.54 -22.40 -6.79
CA MET A 555 -19.60 -21.24 -7.69
C MET A 555 -18.78 -20.06 -7.17
N GLN A 556 -18.83 -19.80 -5.86
CA GLN A 556 -18.02 -18.75 -5.24
C GLN A 556 -16.53 -19.07 -5.31
N ALA A 557 -16.15 -20.33 -5.08
CA ALA A 557 -14.76 -20.78 -5.23
C ALA A 557 -14.25 -20.56 -6.66
N TYR A 558 -15.08 -20.85 -7.67
CA TYR A 558 -14.71 -20.68 -9.07
C TYR A 558 -14.61 -19.20 -9.47
N THR A 559 -15.61 -18.37 -9.18
CA THR A 559 -15.61 -16.95 -9.59
C THR A 559 -14.56 -16.11 -8.87
N SER A 560 -14.15 -16.52 -7.66
CA SER A 560 -13.05 -15.89 -6.91
C SER A 560 -11.66 -16.36 -7.33
N GLY A 561 -11.57 -17.35 -8.24
CA GLY A 561 -10.31 -17.90 -8.73
C GLY A 561 -9.63 -18.91 -7.79
N LYS A 562 -10.29 -19.28 -6.67
CA LYS A 562 -9.80 -20.27 -5.70
C LYS A 562 -9.91 -21.71 -6.21
N LEU A 563 -10.95 -22.00 -6.98
CA LEU A 563 -11.12 -23.25 -7.72
C LEU A 563 -10.90 -22.96 -9.20
N LYS A 564 -9.89 -23.59 -9.79
CA LYS A 564 -9.66 -23.54 -11.24
C LYS A 564 -10.09 -24.85 -11.86
N ILE A 565 -10.85 -24.78 -12.95
CA ILE A 565 -11.35 -25.94 -13.69
C ILE A 565 -10.81 -25.89 -15.11
N GLU A 566 -10.17 -26.97 -15.53
CA GLU A 566 -9.68 -27.17 -16.90
C GLU A 566 -10.40 -28.36 -17.54
N GLY A 567 -10.57 -28.37 -18.86
CA GLY A 567 -11.33 -29.40 -19.58
C GLY A 567 -12.84 -29.10 -19.64
N ASP A 568 -13.68 -30.12 -19.55
CA ASP A 568 -15.13 -29.98 -19.68
C ASP A 568 -15.78 -29.43 -18.39
N ILE A 569 -15.98 -28.12 -18.38
CA ILE A 569 -16.58 -27.39 -17.25
C ILE A 569 -18.01 -27.85 -16.98
N MET A 570 -18.80 -28.20 -17.99
CA MET A 570 -20.18 -28.64 -17.80
C MET A 570 -20.23 -29.99 -17.07
N LYS A 571 -19.31 -30.90 -17.42
CA LYS A 571 -19.18 -32.17 -16.69
C LYS A 571 -18.67 -32.00 -15.27
N SER A 572 -17.89 -30.96 -14.96
CA SER A 572 -17.46 -30.67 -13.57
C SER A 572 -18.64 -30.41 -12.62
N GLN A 573 -19.76 -29.88 -13.13
CA GLN A 573 -20.97 -29.62 -12.34
C GLN A 573 -21.71 -30.90 -11.93
N LEU A 574 -21.40 -32.04 -12.55
CA LEU A 574 -21.99 -33.33 -12.17
C LEU A 574 -21.53 -33.80 -10.79
N ILE A 575 -20.42 -33.28 -10.25
CA ILE A 575 -19.90 -33.67 -8.94
C ILE A 575 -20.96 -33.51 -7.85
N GLU A 576 -21.72 -32.41 -7.83
CA GLU A 576 -22.77 -32.19 -6.82
C GLU A 576 -23.94 -33.17 -6.92
N LYS A 577 -24.19 -33.74 -8.11
CA LYS A 577 -25.24 -34.73 -8.33
C LYS A 577 -24.76 -36.16 -8.06
N LEU A 578 -23.50 -36.44 -8.37
CA LEU A 578 -22.89 -37.77 -8.30
C LEU A 578 -22.45 -38.15 -6.88
N PHE A 579 -22.26 -37.17 -5.98
CA PHE A 579 -21.79 -37.42 -4.62
C PHE A 579 -22.71 -36.74 -3.59
N LYS A 580 -23.10 -37.47 -2.54
CA LYS A 580 -23.83 -36.89 -1.39
C LYS A 580 -22.87 -36.02 -0.59
N ARG A 581 -23.36 -34.86 -0.15
CA ARG A 581 -22.64 -33.99 0.79
C ARG A 581 -22.54 -34.63 2.17
#